data_AF-A0A7L4PA93-F1
#
_entry.id   AF-A0A7L4PA93-F1
#
_cell.length_a   1.000
_cell.length_b   1.000
_cell.length_c   1.000
_cell.angle_alpha   90.00
_cell.angle_beta   90.00
_cell.angle_gamma   90.00
#
_symmetry.space_group_name_H-M   'P 1'
#
loop_
_entity.id
_entity.type
_entity.pdbx_description
1 polymer ?
#
loop_
_entity_poly.entity_id
_entity_poly.type
_entity_poly.pdbx_seq_one_letter_code
_entity_poly.pdbx_strand_id
1 'polypeptide(L)'
;MFVACWARDAVTDAVLDSLSFAEKSLGVREIYVIGHKRCGAVALAAQGKAPPSLAPQLEEAPRRTKVENVCISCEEQHPLGAELECYYYDMDVPALRRACT
;
A
#
# COMPACT_ATOMS: atom_id res chain seq x y z
N MET A 1 11.30 -11.46 -8.47
CA MET A 1 10.18 -10.70 -7.87
C MET A 1 10.69 -10.04 -6.61
N PHE A 2 10.65 -8.70 -6.56
CA PHE A 2 10.96 -7.92 -5.37
C PHE A 2 9.66 -7.76 -4.57
N VAL A 3 9.70 -7.98 -3.25
CA VAL A 3 8.51 -7.89 -2.40
C VAL A 3 8.85 -7.02 -1.19
N ALA A 4 8.08 -5.95 -1.03
CA ALA A 4 8.08 -5.14 0.18
C ALA A 4 6.67 -5.18 0.77
N CYS A 5 6.57 -5.43 2.08
CA CYS A 5 5.31 -5.50 2.80
C CYS A 5 5.39 -4.61 4.02
N TRP A 6 4.39 -3.75 4.20
CA TRP A 6 4.33 -2.82 5.31
C TRP A 6 2.87 -2.61 5.76
N ALA A 7 2.69 -2.06 6.96
CA ALA A 7 1.36 -1.88 7.53
C ALA A 7 0.57 -0.84 6.72
N ARG A 8 -0.71 -1.14 6.44
CA ARG A 8 -1.66 -0.23 5.76
C ARG A 8 -1.26 0.17 4.34
N ASP A 9 -0.28 -0.47 3.71
CA ASP A 9 0.31 0.05 2.47
C ASP A 9 0.72 1.54 2.58
N ALA A 10 1.08 2.00 3.79
CA ALA A 10 1.55 3.37 4.05
C ALA A 10 2.85 3.70 3.30
N VAL A 11 2.81 4.68 2.39
CA VAL A 11 3.99 5.10 1.63
C VAL A 11 4.91 5.92 2.54
N THR A 12 6.02 5.33 2.95
CA THR A 12 7.06 5.98 3.74
C THR A 12 8.33 6.13 2.92
N ASP A 13 9.26 6.98 3.35
CA ASP A 13 10.56 7.15 2.67
C ASP A 13 11.27 5.81 2.47
N ALA A 14 11.26 4.93 3.48
CA ALA A 14 11.87 3.60 3.39
C ALA A 14 11.21 2.70 2.31
N VAL A 15 9.90 2.84 2.10
CA VAL A 15 9.18 2.13 1.04
C VAL A 15 9.59 2.68 -0.32
N LEU A 16 9.60 4.00 -0.48
CA LEU A 16 9.98 4.65 -1.74
C LEU A 16 11.44 4.34 -2.09
N ASP A 17 12.35 4.36 -1.13
CA ASP A 17 13.76 3.98 -1.33
C ASP A 17 13.88 2.52 -1.77
N SER A 18 13.12 1.62 -1.15
CA SER A 18 13.10 0.19 -1.51
C SER A 18 12.60 -0.03 -2.94
N LEU A 19 11.53 0.66 -3.35
CA LEU A 19 10.96 0.56 -4.69
C LEU A 19 11.86 1.23 -5.74
N SER A 20 12.47 2.38 -5.41
CA SER A 20 13.46 3.07 -6.25
C SER A 20 14.70 2.20 -6.49
N PHE A 21 15.16 1.47 -5.46
CA PHE A 21 16.23 0.47 -5.63
C PHE A 21 15.81 -0.67 -6.56
N ALA A 22 14.59 -1.20 -6.39
CA ALA A 22 14.08 -2.25 -7.26
C ALA A 22 13.99 -1.79 -8.73
N GLU A 23 13.49 -0.57 -8.97
CA GLU A 23 13.42 0.04 -10.30
C GLU A 23 14.83 0.24 -10.89
N LYS A 24 15.68 1.01 -10.21
CA LYS A 24 16.95 1.52 -10.76
C LYS A 24 18.08 0.50 -10.76
N SER A 25 18.13 -0.36 -9.74
CA SER A 25 19.24 -1.30 -9.55
C SER A 25 18.90 -2.72 -9.99
N LEU A 26 17.64 -3.13 -9.88
CA LEU A 26 17.20 -4.48 -10.27
C LEU A 26 16.44 -4.51 -11.61
N GLY A 27 16.15 -3.34 -12.19
CA GLY A 27 15.48 -3.22 -13.49
C GLY A 27 13.99 -3.57 -13.45
N VAL A 28 13.34 -3.43 -12.29
CA VAL A 28 11.89 -3.64 -12.17
C VAL A 28 11.14 -2.58 -12.99
N ARG A 29 10.19 -3.03 -13.81
CA ARG A 29 9.38 -2.18 -14.70
C ARG A 29 7.90 -2.11 -14.33
N GLU A 30 7.44 -3.02 -13.48
CA GLU A 30 6.05 -3.12 -13.06
C GLU A 30 6.01 -3.25 -11.53
N ILE A 31 5.16 -2.45 -10.89
CA ILE A 31 4.93 -2.44 -9.44
C ILE A 31 3.46 -2.74 -9.18
N TYR A 32 3.21 -3.72 -8.32
CA TYR A 32 1.87 -4.11 -7.90
C TYR A 32 1.62 -3.63 -6.47
N VAL A 33 0.69 -2.70 -6.29
CA VAL A 33 0.23 -2.27 -4.95
C VAL A 33 -0.97 -3.12 -4.56
N ILE A 34 -0.84 -3.93 -3.51
CA ILE A 34 -1.86 -4.93 -3.14
C ILE A 34 -2.29 -4.73 -1.68
N GLY A 35 -3.44 -4.10 -1.50
CA GLY A 35 -4.13 -4.11 -0.21
C GLY A 35 -5.07 -5.30 -0.08
N HIS A 36 -5.71 -5.44 1.09
CA HIS A 36 -6.57 -6.59 1.34
C HIS A 36 -7.74 -6.34 2.28
N LYS A 37 -8.76 -7.20 2.19
CA LYS A 37 -9.90 -7.21 3.10
C LYS A 37 -9.46 -7.51 4.53
N ARG A 38 -10.23 -7.01 5.49
CA ARG A 38 -9.95 -7.15 6.94
C ARG A 38 -8.50 -6.78 7.36
N CYS A 39 -7.87 -5.82 6.67
CA CYS A 39 -6.58 -5.27 7.11
C CYS A 39 -6.67 -4.68 8.53
N GLY A 40 -5.87 -5.25 9.45
CA GLY A 40 -5.85 -4.85 10.85
C GLY A 40 -5.28 -3.44 11.06
N ALA A 41 -4.31 -3.04 10.23
CA ALA A 41 -3.70 -1.72 10.28
C ALA A 41 -4.72 -0.61 9.97
N VAL A 42 -5.51 -0.78 8.90
CA VAL A 42 -6.62 0.13 8.57
C VAL A 42 -7.69 0.13 9.68
N ALA A 43 -8.02 -1.04 10.23
CA ALA A 43 -9.03 -1.16 11.28
C ALA A 43 -8.61 -0.48 12.60
N LEU A 44 -7.34 -0.56 12.99
CA LEU A 44 -6.80 0.09 14.18
C LEU A 44 -6.64 1.60 13.97
N ALA A 45 -6.19 2.02 12.79
CA ALA A 45 -6.12 3.43 12.39
C ALA A 45 -7.49 4.11 12.51
N ALA A 46 -8.54 3.50 11.95
CA ALA A 46 -9.91 4.02 12.04
C ALA A 46 -10.46 4.12 13.47
N GLN A 47 -9.90 3.36 14.41
CA GLN A 47 -10.26 3.39 15.83
C GLN A 47 -9.38 4.34 16.65
N GLY A 48 -8.36 4.99 16.06
CA GLY A 48 -7.37 5.76 16.80
C GLY A 48 -6.55 4.91 17.78
N LYS A 49 -6.37 3.62 17.47
CA LYS A 49 -5.65 2.65 18.31
C LYS A 49 -4.35 2.18 17.67
N ALA A 50 -3.72 3.03 16.88
CA ALA A 50 -2.42 2.74 16.32
C ALA A 50 -1.39 2.64 17.45
N PRO A 51 -0.50 1.62 17.46
CA PRO A 51 0.63 1.59 18.38
C PRO A 51 1.49 2.84 18.19
N PRO A 52 2.10 3.44 19.24
CA PRO A 52 2.88 4.68 19.10
C PRO A 52 3.97 4.63 18.03
N SER A 53 4.64 3.48 17.87
CA SER A 53 5.67 3.27 16.85
C SER A 53 5.14 3.25 15.41
N LEU A 54 3.84 3.03 15.22
CA LEU A 54 3.15 2.98 13.93
C LEU A 54 2.18 4.15 13.74
N ALA A 55 1.94 4.96 14.77
CA ALA A 55 1.00 6.07 14.73
C ALA A 55 1.26 7.03 13.57
N PRO A 56 2.51 7.46 13.26
CA PRO A 56 2.76 8.33 12.09
C PRO A 56 2.28 7.70 10.78
N GLN A 57 2.48 6.39 10.63
CA GLN A 57 2.13 5.62 9.44
C GLN A 57 0.65 5.25 9.37
N LEU A 58 -0.08 5.29 10.49
CA LEU A 58 -1.44 4.78 10.57
C LEU A 58 -2.48 5.90 10.77
N GLU A 59 -2.11 6.99 11.43
CA GLU A 59 -3.02 8.10 11.76
C GLU A 59 -3.19 9.13 10.63
N GLU A 60 -2.30 9.16 9.64
CA GLU A 60 -2.35 10.13 8.52
C GLU A 60 -3.60 10.01 7.62
N ALA A 61 -4.41 8.95 7.73
CA ALA A 61 -5.64 8.83 6.96
C ALA A 61 -6.75 8.06 7.70
N PRO A 62 -7.41 8.66 8.70
CA PRO A 62 -8.31 7.93 9.60
C PRO A 62 -9.73 7.69 9.03
N ARG A 63 -9.99 7.94 7.73
CA ARG A 63 -11.36 7.93 7.19
C ARG A 63 -11.54 7.31 5.80
N ARG A 64 -10.55 6.58 5.30
CA ARG A 64 -10.60 6.00 3.95
C ARG A 64 -11.16 4.58 3.99
N THR A 65 -11.95 4.22 2.98
CA THR A 65 -12.27 2.81 2.74
C THR A 65 -10.99 2.04 2.40
N LYS A 66 -10.99 0.71 2.57
CA LYS A 66 -9.80 -0.11 2.32
C LYS A 66 -9.34 -0.04 0.86
N VAL A 67 -10.28 0.13 -0.08
CA VAL A 67 -9.98 0.28 -1.51
C VAL A 67 -9.42 1.68 -1.80
N GLU A 68 -10.00 2.73 -1.22
CA GLU A 68 -9.46 4.09 -1.32
C GLU A 68 -8.01 4.18 -0.79
N ASN A 69 -7.69 3.43 0.26
CA ASN A 69 -6.33 3.37 0.78
C ASN A 69 -5.32 2.79 -0.24
N VAL A 70 -5.71 1.73 -0.96
CA VAL A 70 -4.87 1.17 -2.03
C VAL A 70 -4.69 2.17 -3.15
N CYS A 71 -5.74 2.88 -3.54
CA CYS A 71 -5.65 3.85 -4.63
C CYS A 71 -4.78 5.05 -4.30
N ILE A 72 -4.81 5.53 -3.07
CA ILE A 72 -3.96 6.65 -2.70
C ILE A 72 -2.50 6.19 -2.53
N SER A 73 -2.26 4.99 -1.99
CA SER A 73 -0.92 4.40 -1.97
C SER A 73 -0.36 4.21 -3.39
N CYS A 74 -1.22 3.87 -4.35
CA CYS A 74 -0.89 3.81 -5.77
C CYS A 74 -0.47 5.18 -6.32
N GLU A 75 -1.28 6.21 -6.10
CA GLU A 75 -1.01 7.58 -6.55
C GLU A 75 0.28 8.15 -5.95
N GLU A 76 0.53 7.90 -4.66
CA GLU A 76 1.75 8.31 -3.96
C GLU A 76 3.03 7.67 -4.54
N GLN A 77 2.89 6.51 -5.20
CA GLN A 77 4.00 5.79 -5.85
C GLN A 77 4.13 6.10 -7.35
N HIS A 78 3.22 6.89 -7.93
CA HIS A 78 3.26 7.32 -9.33
C HIS A 78 4.52 8.11 -9.77
N PRO A 79 5.30 8.77 -8.88
CA PRO A 79 6.58 9.36 -9.26
C PRO A 79 7.67 8.34 -9.65
N LEU A 80 7.48 7.05 -9.38
CA LEU A 80 8.39 5.99 -9.83
C LEU A 80 8.28 5.79 -11.35
N GLY A 81 9.38 5.40 -12.00
CA GLY A 81 9.41 5.19 -13.46
C GLY A 81 8.84 3.85 -13.93
N ALA A 82 8.33 3.04 -13.01
CA ALA A 82 7.69 1.76 -13.30
C ALA A 82 6.20 1.94 -13.59
N GLU A 83 5.61 1.02 -14.35
CA GLU A 83 4.16 0.90 -14.50
C GLU A 83 3.54 0.46 -13.16
N LEU A 84 2.44 1.09 -12.75
CA LEU A 84 1.74 0.75 -11.52
C LEU A 84 0.42 0.05 -11.80
N GLU A 85 0.21 -1.08 -11.14
CA GLU A 85 -1.09 -1.74 -11.08
C GLU A 85 -1.53 -1.94 -9.64
N CYS A 86 -2.79 -1.60 -9.37
CA CYS A 86 -3.28 -1.47 -8.01
C CYS A 86 -4.48 -2.39 -7.79
N TYR A 87 -4.33 -3.26 -6.79
CA TYR A 87 -5.22 -4.38 -6.53
C TYR A 87 -5.66 -4.43 -5.07
N TYR A 88 -6.86 -4.97 -4.88
CA TYR A 88 -7.43 -5.27 -3.59
C TYR A 88 -7.78 -6.75 -3.53
N TYR A 89 -7.22 -7.45 -2.56
CA TYR A 89 -7.47 -8.87 -2.32
C TYR A 89 -8.71 -9.07 -1.43
N ASP A 90 -9.76 -9.66 -1.98
CA ASP A 90 -10.94 -10.07 -1.20
C ASP A 90 -10.67 -11.42 -0.55
N MET A 91 -10.68 -11.46 0.79
CA MET A 91 -10.44 -12.69 1.55
C MET A 91 -11.70 -13.53 1.78
N ASP A 92 -12.89 -12.95 1.59
CA ASP A 92 -14.16 -13.71 1.70
C ASP A 92 -14.42 -14.49 0.40
N VAL A 93 -13.99 -13.92 -0.72
CA VAL A 93 -13.94 -14.59 -2.03
C VAL A 93 -12.52 -14.48 -2.55
N PRO A 94 -11.62 -15.44 -2.24
CA PRO A 94 -10.18 -15.38 -2.52
C PRO A 94 -9.84 -14.97 -3.95
N ALA A 95 -9.72 -13.67 -4.19
CA ALA A 95 -9.57 -13.09 -5.52
C ALA A 95 -8.93 -11.70 -5.44
N LEU A 96 -8.00 -11.44 -6.35
CA LEU A 96 -7.49 -10.11 -6.64
C LEU A 96 -8.49 -9.36 -7.50
N ARG A 97 -8.83 -8.14 -7.10
CA ARG A 97 -9.69 -7.22 -7.85
C ARG A 97 -8.92 -5.94 -8.12
N ARG A 98 -9.01 -5.39 -9.33
CA ARG A 98 -8.42 -4.09 -9.63
C ARG A 98 -9.09 -3.03 -8.75
N ALA A 99 -8.27 -2.23 -8.06
CA ALA A 99 -8.75 -1.24 -7.09
C ALA A 99 -9.09 0.10 -7.76
N CYS A 100 -8.26 0.53 -8.72
CA CYS A 100 -8.37 1.81 -9.43
C CYS A 100 -7.89 1.61 -10.89
N THR A 101 -8.38 2.47 -11.77
CA THR A 101 -7.93 2.61 -13.16
C THR A 101 -7.04 3.81 -13.31
#